data_AF-A0A0F3M9U5-F1
#
_entry.id   AF-A0A0F3M9U5-F1
#
_cell.length_a   1.000
_cell.length_b   1.000
_cell.length_c   1.000
_cell.angle_alpha   90.00
_cell.angle_beta   90.00
_cell.angle_gamma   90.00
#
_symmetry.space_group_name_H-M   'P 1'
#
loop_
_entity.id
_entity.type
_entity.pdbx_description
1 polymer ?
#
loop_
_entity_poly.entity_id
_entity_poly.type
_entity_poly.pdbx_seq_one_letter_code
_entity_poly.pdbx_strand_id
1 'polypeptide(L)'
;MPSISSKFTKQLLNKIKIPKGETLVIIHHPDIIGLKLKISCTVCGGRVRKTWILEQKYKNQSLKIRIGEFPYLSIKEAIKKAIELKTLMANGIDPREVRRQQQIEENENRIKERQEITFKELCYKYIEEYAKIYTINWKEYIDRVHTYAQALYEKKISKTRMSDIEQIFNDISKEGKYATANQFLVTLSSIFNKAIKWELIDRNPTLRIDKHKMQARERRLSYDDEMTKFLQVLCREASVLIRDFALLALYIGARKSNVLEMEWDNRHLSKLVKVVQNYKCQRSN
;
A
#
# COMPACT_ATOMS: atom_id res chain seq x y z
N MET A 1 -31.14 -8.62 -44.83
CA MET A 1 -31.40 -7.98 -43.51
C MET A 1 -31.94 -6.58 -43.77
N PRO A 2 -33.04 -6.15 -43.13
CA PRO A 2 -33.69 -4.90 -43.52
C PRO A 2 -32.89 -3.70 -42.99
N SER A 3 -32.26 -2.94 -43.90
CA SER A 3 -31.59 -1.69 -43.55
C SER A 3 -32.64 -0.58 -43.45
N ILE A 4 -33.11 -0.34 -42.22
CA ILE A 4 -33.97 0.81 -41.93
C ILE A 4 -33.10 2.06 -41.98
N SER A 5 -33.08 2.72 -43.14
CA SER A 5 -32.48 4.04 -43.34
C SER A 5 -33.46 5.11 -42.84
N SER A 6 -33.47 5.36 -41.53
CA SER A 6 -34.21 6.47 -40.93
C SER A 6 -33.27 7.37 -40.13
N LYS A 7 -33.53 8.68 -40.18
CA LYS A 7 -32.72 9.70 -39.48
C LYS A 7 -32.59 9.33 -38.00
N PHE A 8 -31.36 9.23 -37.51
CA PHE A 8 -31.06 8.88 -36.13
C PHE A 8 -31.46 10.01 -35.18
N THR A 9 -32.70 9.99 -34.69
CA THR A 9 -33.18 10.93 -33.66
C THR A 9 -33.11 10.28 -32.27
N LYS A 10 -32.75 11.05 -31.24
CA LYS A 10 -32.67 10.57 -29.83
C LYS A 10 -33.95 9.84 -29.38
N GLN A 11 -35.11 10.35 -29.81
CA GLN A 11 -36.43 9.75 -29.54
C GLN A 11 -36.62 8.39 -30.25
N LEU A 12 -36.16 8.27 -31.50
CA LEU A 12 -36.22 7.03 -32.26
C LEU A 12 -35.36 5.96 -31.57
N LEU A 13 -34.12 6.31 -31.23
CA LEU A 13 -33.19 5.40 -30.56
C LEU A 13 -33.70 4.91 -29.22
N ASN A 14 -34.38 5.75 -28.44
CA ASN A 14 -34.99 5.33 -27.16
C ASN A 14 -36.13 4.32 -27.33
N LYS A 15 -36.91 4.41 -28.41
CA LYS A 15 -38.09 3.56 -28.66
C LYS A 15 -37.77 2.18 -29.25
N ILE A 16 -36.54 1.94 -29.69
CA ILE A 16 -36.16 0.66 -30.33
C ILE A 16 -36.15 -0.47 -29.30
N LYS A 17 -37.07 -1.41 -29.48
CA LYS A 17 -37.14 -2.69 -28.76
C LYS A 17 -36.50 -3.78 -29.62
N ILE A 18 -35.82 -4.72 -28.99
CA ILE A 18 -35.22 -5.88 -29.66
C ILE A 18 -36.36 -6.86 -30.01
N PRO A 19 -36.41 -7.42 -31.24
CA PRO A 19 -37.40 -8.42 -31.62
C PRO A 19 -37.35 -9.63 -30.68
N LYS A 20 -38.51 -10.22 -30.34
CA LYS A 20 -38.58 -11.44 -29.50
C LYS A 20 -37.79 -12.57 -30.17
N GLY A 21 -36.71 -13.03 -29.52
CA GLY A 21 -35.84 -14.11 -30.02
C GLY A 21 -34.45 -13.66 -30.49
N GLU A 22 -34.25 -12.36 -30.76
CA GLU A 22 -32.93 -11.84 -31.12
C GLU A 22 -32.19 -11.32 -29.87
N THR A 23 -30.89 -11.57 -29.79
CA THR A 23 -30.02 -11.05 -28.72
C THR A 23 -29.25 -9.80 -29.16
N LEU A 24 -29.28 -9.49 -30.48
CA LEU A 24 -28.45 -8.47 -31.10
C LEU A 24 -29.14 -7.82 -32.32
N VAL A 25 -29.21 -6.49 -32.32
CA VAL A 25 -29.62 -5.68 -33.48
C VAL A 25 -28.49 -4.71 -33.84
N ILE A 26 -28.16 -4.56 -35.12
CA ILE A 26 -27.16 -3.61 -35.61
C ILE A 26 -27.84 -2.63 -36.57
N ILE A 27 -27.74 -1.34 -36.26
CA ILE A 27 -28.30 -0.26 -37.09
C ILE A 27 -27.16 0.54 -37.69
N HIS A 28 -27.13 0.67 -39.02
CA HIS A 28 -26.11 1.42 -39.72
C HIS A 28 -26.46 2.91 -39.73
N HIS A 29 -25.49 3.77 -39.44
CA HIS A 29 -25.67 5.21 -39.59
C HIS A 29 -25.80 5.56 -41.08
N PRO A 30 -26.79 6.38 -41.49
CA PRO A 30 -27.03 6.70 -42.90
C PRO A 30 -25.86 7.48 -43.51
N ASP A 31 -25.35 8.48 -42.80
CA ASP A 31 -24.40 9.46 -43.38
C ASP A 31 -22.92 9.08 -43.18
N ILE A 32 -22.61 8.21 -42.20
CA ILE A 32 -21.23 7.83 -41.88
C ILE A 32 -21.07 6.35 -42.15
N ILE A 33 -20.44 6.05 -43.29
CA ILE A 33 -20.10 4.69 -43.70
C ILE A 33 -19.31 3.99 -42.59
N GLY A 34 -19.75 2.79 -42.19
CA GLY A 34 -19.08 2.00 -41.17
C GLY A 34 -19.42 2.35 -39.72
N LEU A 35 -20.07 3.50 -39.44
CA LEU A 35 -20.60 3.78 -38.11
C LEU A 35 -21.90 3.00 -37.90
N LYS A 36 -21.98 2.23 -36.82
CA LYS A 36 -23.10 1.37 -36.49
C LYS A 36 -23.47 1.50 -35.03
N LEU A 37 -24.76 1.45 -34.73
CA LEU A 37 -25.28 1.29 -33.37
C LEU A 37 -25.57 -0.19 -33.12
N LYS A 38 -24.78 -0.81 -32.25
CA LYS A 38 -25.00 -2.18 -31.77
C LYS A 38 -25.92 -2.12 -30.55
N ILE A 39 -27.08 -2.76 -30.65
CA ILE A 39 -28.06 -2.90 -29.58
C ILE A 39 -28.02 -4.36 -29.13
N SER A 40 -27.57 -4.62 -27.91
CA SER A 40 -27.48 -5.98 -27.36
C SER A 40 -28.36 -6.13 -26.12
N CYS A 41 -29.10 -7.24 -26.03
CA CYS A 41 -29.76 -7.65 -24.81
C CYS A 41 -28.81 -8.54 -24.00
N THR A 42 -28.59 -8.22 -22.73
CA THR A 42 -27.88 -9.13 -21.83
C THR A 42 -28.90 -10.11 -21.25
N VAL A 43 -28.65 -11.42 -21.41
CA VAL A 43 -29.57 -12.51 -21.05
C VAL A 43 -30.00 -12.46 -19.57
N CYS A 44 -29.18 -11.86 -18.71
CA CYS A 44 -29.47 -11.66 -17.30
C CYS A 44 -29.95 -10.21 -17.04
N GLY A 45 -31.27 -10.00 -16.98
CA GLY A 45 -31.86 -8.78 -16.41
C GLY A 45 -32.51 -7.77 -17.38
N GLY A 46 -32.73 -8.13 -18.65
CA GLY A 46 -33.56 -7.33 -19.58
C GLY A 46 -33.00 -5.95 -19.96
N ARG A 47 -31.79 -5.60 -19.50
CA ARG A 47 -31.15 -4.31 -19.81
C ARG A 47 -30.59 -4.33 -21.24
N VAL A 48 -31.11 -3.40 -22.05
CA VAL A 48 -30.66 -3.16 -23.42
C VAL A 48 -29.47 -2.21 -23.40
N ARG A 49 -28.31 -2.69 -23.87
CA ARG A 49 -27.12 -1.84 -24.07
C ARG A 49 -27.05 -1.37 -25.51
N LYS A 50 -26.81 -0.08 -25.71
CA LYS A 50 -26.68 0.57 -27.03
C LYS A 50 -25.26 1.11 -27.14
N THR A 51 -24.47 0.57 -28.06
CA THR A 51 -23.04 0.88 -28.21
C THR A 51 -22.73 1.31 -29.64
N TRP A 52 -22.08 2.46 -29.78
CA TRP A 52 -21.55 2.94 -31.04
C TRP A 52 -20.26 2.19 -31.41
N ILE A 53 -20.22 1.68 -32.64
CA ILE A 53 -19.10 0.92 -33.19
C ILE A 53 -18.77 1.48 -34.57
N LEU A 54 -17.50 1.66 -34.85
CA LEU A 54 -16.97 1.96 -36.18
C LEU A 54 -16.34 0.69 -36.75
N GLU A 55 -16.81 0.24 -37.91
CA GLU A 55 -16.22 -0.82 -38.70
C GLU A 55 -15.67 -0.24 -40.01
N GLN A 56 -14.35 -0.26 -40.18
CA GLN A 56 -13.66 0.37 -41.30
C GLN A 56 -12.51 -0.53 -41.76
N LYS A 57 -12.29 -0.64 -43.07
CA LYS A 57 -11.09 -1.30 -43.62
C LYS A 57 -9.90 -0.36 -43.53
N TYR A 58 -8.78 -0.87 -43.04
CA TYR A 58 -7.50 -0.17 -42.94
C TYR A 58 -6.35 -1.18 -43.14
N LYS A 59 -5.38 -0.88 -44.01
CA LYS A 59 -4.25 -1.77 -44.36
C LYS A 59 -4.69 -3.22 -44.65
N ASN A 60 -5.71 -3.39 -45.51
CA ASN A 60 -6.32 -4.68 -45.87
C ASN A 60 -6.94 -5.49 -44.71
N GLN A 61 -7.08 -4.90 -43.52
CA GLN A 61 -7.75 -5.51 -42.37
C GLN A 61 -9.03 -4.76 -42.00
N SER A 62 -10.06 -5.50 -41.59
CA SER A 62 -11.30 -4.91 -41.08
C SER A 62 -11.12 -4.55 -39.60
N LEU A 63 -10.99 -3.26 -39.30
CA LEU A 63 -10.93 -2.75 -37.94
C LEU A 63 -12.34 -2.51 -37.39
N LYS A 64 -12.63 -3.12 -36.25
CA LYS A 64 -13.82 -2.85 -35.43
C LYS A 64 -13.41 -2.10 -34.17
N ILE A 65 -13.90 -0.89 -34.01
CA ILE A 65 -13.56 0.01 -32.90
C ILE A 65 -14.84 0.41 -32.17
N ARG A 66 -14.88 0.17 -30.86
CA ARG A 66 -15.94 0.67 -29.98
C ARG A 66 -15.70 2.14 -29.67
N ILE A 67 -16.71 2.99 -29.89
CA ILE A 67 -16.66 4.44 -29.62
C ILE A 67 -17.19 4.75 -28.22
N GLY A 68 -18.36 4.23 -27.85
CA GLY A 68 -18.99 4.51 -26.56
C GLY A 68 -20.42 3.97 -26.44
N GLU A 69 -21.05 4.15 -25.28
CA GLU A 69 -22.43 3.73 -25.01
C GLU A 69 -23.39 4.92 -25.07
N PHE A 70 -24.57 4.73 -25.68
CA PHE A 70 -25.68 5.66 -25.61
C PHE A 70 -26.53 5.33 -24.36
N PRO A 71 -27.01 6.31 -23.57
CA PRO A 71 -27.09 7.74 -23.87
C PRO A 71 -25.91 8.59 -23.37
N TYR A 72 -24.93 8.00 -22.68
CA TYR A 72 -23.77 8.71 -22.13
C TYR A 72 -22.95 9.42 -23.21
N LEU A 73 -22.88 8.82 -24.39
CA LEU A 73 -22.29 9.42 -25.58
C LEU A 73 -23.40 9.75 -26.58
N SER A 74 -23.58 11.04 -26.82
CA SER A 74 -24.62 11.55 -27.72
C SER A 74 -24.34 11.17 -29.18
N ILE A 75 -25.37 11.26 -30.02
CA ILE A 75 -25.24 10.97 -31.46
C ILE A 75 -24.21 11.92 -32.10
N LYS A 76 -24.25 13.21 -31.77
CA LYS A 76 -23.30 14.21 -32.30
C LYS A 76 -21.86 13.89 -31.90
N GLU A 77 -21.63 13.50 -30.65
CA GLU A 77 -20.29 13.09 -30.18
C GLU A 77 -19.83 11.78 -30.82
N ALA A 78 -20.73 10.84 -31.06
CA ALA A 78 -20.41 9.59 -31.77
C ALA A 78 -19.96 9.86 -33.20
N ILE A 79 -20.68 10.74 -33.90
CA ILE A 79 -20.34 11.21 -35.25
C ILE A 79 -18.97 11.88 -35.24
N LYS A 80 -18.75 12.85 -34.33
CA LYS A 80 -17.47 13.56 -34.20
C LYS A 80 -16.29 12.60 -33.98
N LYS A 81 -16.40 11.69 -33.01
CA LYS A 81 -15.36 10.68 -32.74
C LYS A 81 -15.16 9.71 -33.90
N ALA A 82 -16.21 9.35 -34.63
CA ALA A 82 -16.09 8.49 -35.80
C ALA A 82 -15.32 9.18 -36.93
N ILE A 83 -15.55 10.48 -37.16
CA ILE A 83 -14.80 11.29 -38.12
C ILE A 83 -13.34 11.40 -37.69
N GLU A 84 -13.06 11.74 -36.43
CA GLU A 84 -11.69 11.81 -35.89
C GLU A 84 -10.92 10.50 -36.08
N LEU A 85 -11.53 9.35 -35.76
CA LEU A 85 -10.91 8.04 -35.98
C LEU A 85 -10.63 7.75 -37.45
N LYS A 86 -11.53 8.16 -38.36
CA LYS A 86 -11.31 8.03 -39.81
C LYS A 86 -10.18 8.94 -40.28
N THR A 87 -10.09 10.18 -39.78
CA THR A 87 -9.00 11.11 -40.09
C THR A 87 -7.66 10.55 -39.63
N LEU A 88 -7.58 9.97 -38.43
CA LEU A 88 -6.37 9.30 -37.93
C LEU A 88 -5.93 8.15 -38.84
N MET A 89 -6.88 7.31 -39.26
CA MET A 89 -6.62 6.23 -40.22
C MET A 89 -6.16 6.76 -41.58
N ALA A 90 -6.76 7.86 -42.07
CA ALA A 90 -6.37 8.50 -43.33
C ALA A 90 -4.93 9.05 -43.26
N ASN A 91 -4.53 9.56 -42.09
CA ASN A 91 -3.15 9.99 -41.82
C ASN A 91 -2.17 8.83 -41.59
N GLY A 92 -2.61 7.57 -41.76
CA GLY A 92 -1.75 6.39 -41.63
C GLY A 92 -1.49 5.94 -40.19
N ILE A 93 -2.19 6.52 -39.20
CA ILE A 93 -2.05 6.18 -37.78
C ILE A 93 -3.09 5.13 -37.39
N ASP A 94 -2.68 4.01 -36.79
CA ASP A 94 -3.63 3.00 -36.26
C ASP A 94 -4.22 3.48 -34.92
N PRO A 95 -5.55 3.67 -34.80
CA PRO A 95 -6.16 4.11 -33.55
C PRO A 95 -6.03 3.14 -32.37
N ARG A 96 -5.72 1.85 -32.62
CA ARG A 96 -5.46 0.87 -31.55
C ARG A 96 -4.12 1.13 -30.87
N GLU A 97 -3.10 1.46 -31.66
CA GLU A 97 -1.78 1.86 -31.17
C GLU A 97 -1.88 3.12 -30.33
N VAL A 98 -2.61 4.14 -30.81
CA VAL A 98 -2.84 5.39 -30.05
C VAL A 98 -3.51 5.12 -28.71
N ARG A 99 -4.55 4.28 -28.66
CA ARG A 99 -5.21 3.91 -27.40
C ARG A 99 -4.27 3.15 -26.47
N ARG A 100 -3.45 2.24 -27.00
CA ARG A 100 -2.45 1.50 -26.21
C ARG A 100 -1.43 2.47 -25.62
N GLN A 101 -0.92 3.40 -26.41
CA GLN A 101 0.06 4.38 -25.97
C GLN A 101 -0.50 5.31 -24.90
N GLN A 102 -1.74 5.80 -25.07
CA GLN A 102 -2.44 6.59 -24.06
C GLN A 102 -2.62 5.81 -22.74
N GLN A 103 -2.96 4.52 -22.80
CA GLN A 103 -3.08 3.69 -21.60
C GLN A 103 -1.74 3.46 -20.89
N ILE A 104 -0.66 3.29 -21.65
CA ILE A 104 0.69 3.18 -21.09
C ILE A 104 1.06 4.49 -20.41
N GLU A 105 0.86 5.62 -21.08
CA GLU A 105 1.15 6.96 -20.57
C GLU A 105 0.32 7.30 -19.31
N GLU A 106 -0.98 7.00 -19.30
CA GLU A 106 -1.84 7.17 -18.11
C GLU A 106 -1.37 6.30 -16.93
N ASN A 107 -1.02 5.04 -17.18
CA ASN A 107 -0.49 4.17 -16.13
C ASN A 107 0.87 4.66 -15.61
N GLU A 108 1.76 5.09 -16.50
CA GLU A 108 3.04 5.69 -16.11
C GLU A 108 2.83 6.97 -15.29
N ASN A 109 1.88 7.82 -15.66
CA ASN A 109 1.55 9.03 -14.92
C ASN A 109 0.98 8.70 -13.53
N ARG A 110 0.10 7.70 -13.42
CA ARG A 110 -0.40 7.23 -12.12
C ARG A 110 0.70 6.63 -11.24
N ILE A 111 1.67 5.94 -11.83
CA ILE A 111 2.84 5.42 -11.11
C ILE A 111 3.73 6.58 -10.65
N LYS A 112 3.99 7.57 -11.52
CA LYS A 112 4.73 8.78 -11.17
C LYS A 112 4.06 9.52 -10.01
N GLU A 113 2.75 9.78 -10.08
CA GLU A 113 1.99 10.42 -8.99
C GLU A 113 2.11 9.67 -7.65
N ARG A 114 2.10 8.33 -7.67
CA ARG A 114 2.32 7.52 -6.45
C ARG A 114 3.76 7.64 -5.92
N GLN A 115 4.73 7.75 -6.82
CA GLN A 115 6.15 7.89 -6.53
C GLN A 115 6.57 9.33 -6.19
N GLU A 116 5.66 10.30 -6.34
CA GLU A 116 5.86 11.71 -6.02
C GLU A 116 5.72 12.01 -4.53
N ILE A 117 5.17 11.07 -3.74
CA ILE A 117 5.04 11.27 -2.30
C ILE A 117 6.41 11.47 -1.64
N THR A 118 6.43 12.36 -0.67
CA THR A 118 7.61 12.67 0.14
C THR A 118 7.83 11.62 1.21
N PHE A 119 9.05 11.51 1.71
CA PHE A 119 9.35 10.62 2.83
C PHE A 119 8.55 10.99 4.09
N LYS A 120 8.30 12.28 4.32
CA LYS A 120 7.45 12.76 5.42
C LYS A 120 6.03 12.21 5.32
N GLU A 121 5.42 12.28 4.14
CA GLU A 121 4.07 11.73 3.89
C GLU A 121 4.05 10.21 4.05
N LEU A 122 5.09 9.52 3.56
CA LEU A 122 5.23 8.08 3.76
C LEU A 122 5.29 7.71 5.25
N CYS A 123 6.06 8.46 6.04
CA CYS A 123 6.13 8.26 7.50
C CYS A 123 4.76 8.44 8.16
N TYR A 124 4.02 9.51 7.82
CA TYR A 124 2.66 9.69 8.37
C TYR A 124 1.71 8.56 7.98
N LYS A 125 1.71 8.16 6.71
CA LYS A 125 0.90 7.03 6.22
C LYS A 125 1.25 5.74 6.96
N TYR A 126 2.55 5.46 7.13
CA TYR A 126 3.06 4.31 7.89
C TYR A 126 2.55 4.31 9.34
N ILE A 127 2.54 5.45 10.00
CA ILE A 127 2.06 5.59 11.37
C ILE A 127 0.58 5.26 11.48
N GLU A 128 -0.23 5.96 10.69
CA GLU A 128 -1.69 5.89 10.77
C GLU A 128 -2.24 4.54 10.34
N GLU A 129 -1.75 4.01 9.21
CA GLU A 129 -2.33 2.81 8.60
C GLU A 129 -1.68 1.50 9.08
N TYR A 130 -0.56 1.55 9.80
CA TYR A 130 0.16 0.35 10.22
C TYR A 130 0.73 0.41 11.63
N ALA A 131 1.58 1.39 11.95
CA ALA A 131 2.36 1.34 13.19
C ALA A 131 1.46 1.39 14.43
N LYS A 132 0.41 2.22 14.44
CA LYS A 132 -0.56 2.30 15.55
C LYS A 132 -1.31 1.00 15.83
N ILE A 133 -1.53 0.18 14.80
CA ILE A 133 -2.31 -1.06 14.90
C ILE A 133 -1.43 -2.23 15.31
N TYR A 134 -0.23 -2.33 14.73
CA TYR A 134 0.58 -3.55 14.79
C TYR A 134 1.86 -3.41 15.63
N THR A 135 2.21 -2.21 16.09
CA THR A 135 3.49 -1.98 16.78
C THR A 135 3.27 -1.33 18.14
N ILE A 136 3.67 -2.02 19.22
CA ILE A 136 3.49 -1.53 20.60
C ILE A 136 4.32 -0.25 20.84
N ASN A 137 5.60 -0.26 20.44
CA ASN A 137 6.53 0.86 20.66
C ASN A 137 6.67 1.79 19.44
N TRP A 138 5.56 2.02 18.71
CA TRP A 138 5.62 2.80 17.47
C TRP A 138 6.12 4.24 17.69
N LYS A 139 5.81 4.86 18.84
CA LYS A 139 6.26 6.23 19.18
C LYS A 139 7.78 6.34 19.19
N GLU A 140 8.46 5.47 19.93
CA GLU A 140 9.93 5.45 20.01
C GLU A 140 10.60 5.24 18.65
N TYR A 141 9.96 4.46 17.76
CA TYR A 141 10.49 4.21 16.42
C TYR A 141 10.43 5.49 15.57
N ILE A 142 9.31 6.18 15.66
CA ILE A 142 9.05 7.40 14.90
C ILE A 142 9.86 8.57 15.43
N ASP A 143 9.98 8.74 16.75
CA ASP A 143 10.82 9.77 17.35
C ASP A 143 12.27 9.65 16.85
N ARG A 144 12.79 8.43 16.77
CA ARG A 144 14.12 8.16 16.20
C ARG A 144 14.23 8.58 14.73
N VAL A 145 13.21 8.30 13.93
CA VAL A 145 13.17 8.73 12.52
C VAL A 145 13.09 10.26 12.43
N HIS A 146 12.31 10.92 13.28
CA HIS A 146 12.27 12.38 13.36
C HIS A 146 13.61 12.99 13.75
N THR A 147 14.32 12.39 14.70
CA THR A 147 15.63 12.90 15.13
C THR A 147 16.70 12.78 14.04
N TYR A 148 16.81 11.64 13.38
CA TYR A 148 17.97 11.35 12.52
C TYR A 148 17.69 11.48 11.02
N ALA A 149 16.45 11.27 10.56
CA ALA A 149 16.10 11.32 9.14
C ALA A 149 15.44 12.63 8.69
N GLN A 150 15.55 13.71 9.46
CA GLN A 150 14.94 15.01 9.11
C GLN A 150 15.34 15.49 7.70
N ALA A 151 16.59 15.27 7.29
CA ALA A 151 17.09 15.61 5.95
C ALA A 151 16.37 14.86 4.81
N LEU A 152 15.72 13.72 5.09
CA LEU A 152 14.98 12.95 4.11
C LEU A 152 13.54 13.43 3.94
N TYR A 153 12.99 14.22 4.87
CA TYR A 153 11.54 14.45 4.99
C TYR A 153 10.93 15.10 3.74
N GLU A 154 11.61 16.08 3.18
CA GLU A 154 11.16 16.78 1.96
C GLU A 154 11.56 16.05 0.68
N LYS A 155 12.39 15.01 0.80
CA LYS A 155 12.85 14.24 -0.34
C LYS A 155 11.74 13.29 -0.80
N LYS A 156 11.54 13.23 -2.12
CA LYS A 156 10.66 12.22 -2.73
C LYS A 156 11.21 10.82 -2.48
N ILE A 157 10.31 9.87 -2.19
CA ILE A 157 10.74 8.50 -1.89
C ILE A 157 11.40 7.82 -3.10
N SER A 158 10.97 8.16 -4.30
CA SER A 158 11.59 7.72 -5.57
C SER A 158 13.02 8.23 -5.77
N LYS A 159 13.36 9.38 -5.17
CA LYS A 159 14.69 9.98 -5.24
C LYS A 159 15.57 9.62 -4.04
N THR A 160 15.04 8.94 -3.03
CA THR A 160 15.80 8.57 -1.84
C THR A 160 16.73 7.42 -2.18
N ARG A 161 18.05 7.68 -2.09
CA ARG A 161 19.10 6.72 -2.44
C ARG A 161 19.65 6.06 -1.18
N MET A 162 20.22 4.87 -1.38
CA MET A 162 20.96 4.14 -0.35
C MET A 162 22.05 5.02 0.30
N SER A 163 22.78 5.80 -0.52
CA SER A 163 23.85 6.69 -0.05
C SER A 163 23.37 7.73 0.95
N ASP A 164 22.14 8.24 0.80
CA ASP A 164 21.59 9.24 1.74
C ASP A 164 21.37 8.60 3.12
N ILE A 165 20.87 7.37 3.15
CA ILE A 165 20.59 6.62 4.37
C ILE A 165 21.89 6.17 5.03
N GLU A 166 22.84 5.71 4.23
CA GLU A 166 24.16 5.28 4.69
C GLU A 166 24.95 6.42 5.32
N GLN A 167 24.86 7.63 4.76
CA GLN A 167 25.47 8.82 5.36
C GLN A 167 24.91 9.07 6.77
N ILE A 168 23.59 9.10 6.92
CA ILE A 168 22.94 9.31 8.23
C ILE A 168 23.32 8.19 9.21
N PHE A 169 23.31 6.94 8.75
CA PHE A 169 23.71 5.78 9.55
C PHE A 169 25.15 5.92 10.07
N ASN A 170 26.07 6.32 9.19
CA ASN A 170 27.48 6.54 9.53
C ASN A 170 27.66 7.72 10.49
N ASP A 171 26.88 8.79 10.36
CA ASP A 171 26.97 9.94 11.25
C ASP A 171 26.53 9.59 12.69
N ILE A 172 25.43 8.84 12.86
CA ILE A 172 25.04 8.28 14.17
C ILE A 172 26.15 7.38 14.74
N SER A 173 26.82 6.64 13.86
CA SER A 173 27.87 5.69 14.25
C SER A 173 29.14 6.39 14.71
N LYS A 174 29.50 7.54 14.11
CA LYS A 174 30.64 8.38 14.55
C LYS A 174 30.46 8.92 15.96
N GLU A 175 29.21 9.12 16.39
CA GLU A 175 28.89 9.49 17.78
C GLU A 175 29.04 8.32 18.77
N GLY A 176 29.47 7.13 18.33
CA GLY A 176 29.57 5.92 19.15
C GLY A 176 28.22 5.24 19.44
N LYS A 177 27.13 5.70 18.82
CA LYS A 177 25.76 5.22 19.08
C LYS A 177 25.38 4.05 18.16
N TYR A 178 26.20 3.00 18.11
CA TYR A 178 26.02 1.87 17.18
C TYR A 178 24.67 1.15 17.30
N ALA A 179 24.19 0.94 18.54
CA ALA A 179 22.88 0.33 18.77
C ALA A 179 21.75 1.19 18.20
N THR A 180 21.84 2.52 18.37
CA THR A 180 20.87 3.48 17.84
C THR A 180 20.90 3.50 16.32
N ALA A 181 22.09 3.47 15.70
CA ALA A 181 22.25 3.39 14.25
C ALA A 181 21.58 2.13 13.68
N ASN A 182 21.79 0.97 14.30
CA ASN A 182 21.13 -0.27 13.91
C ASN A 182 19.60 -0.19 14.02
N GLN A 183 19.11 0.37 15.13
CA GLN A 183 17.67 0.52 15.35
C GLN A 183 17.04 1.53 14.38
N PHE A 184 17.76 2.59 14.02
CA PHE A 184 17.37 3.52 12.97
C PHE A 184 17.21 2.81 11.62
N LEU A 185 18.20 2.02 11.22
CA LEU A 185 18.15 1.26 9.98
C LEU A 185 17.01 0.22 9.96
N VAL A 186 16.76 -0.46 11.07
CA VAL A 186 15.63 -1.40 11.21
C VAL A 186 14.29 -0.68 11.03
N THR A 187 14.11 0.47 11.67
CA THR A 187 12.88 1.26 11.54
C THR A 187 12.67 1.72 10.10
N LEU A 188 13.69 2.31 9.46
CA LEU A 188 13.61 2.74 8.06
C LEU A 188 13.30 1.57 7.12
N SER A 189 13.95 0.43 7.33
CA SER A 189 13.68 -0.76 6.52
C SER A 189 12.23 -1.21 6.64
N SER A 190 11.61 -1.11 7.83
CA SER A 190 10.20 -1.44 8.02
C SER A 190 9.28 -0.49 7.25
N ILE A 191 9.57 0.82 7.30
CA ILE A 191 8.81 1.85 6.58
C ILE A 191 8.88 1.61 5.07
N PHE A 192 10.08 1.44 4.51
CA PHE A 192 10.25 1.22 3.07
C PHE A 192 9.73 -0.15 2.60
N ASN A 193 9.86 -1.21 3.41
CA ASN A 193 9.23 -2.49 3.09
C ASN A 193 7.70 -2.37 3.05
N LYS A 194 7.10 -1.54 3.92
CA LYS A 194 5.66 -1.27 3.86
C LYS A 194 5.30 -0.43 2.63
N ALA A 195 6.14 0.53 2.24
CA ALA A 195 5.97 1.30 1.00
C ALA A 195 5.95 0.40 -0.25
N ILE A 196 6.79 -0.64 -0.29
CA ILE A 196 6.76 -1.66 -1.36
C ILE A 196 5.42 -2.40 -1.36
N LYS A 197 4.94 -2.84 -0.19
CA LYS A 197 3.63 -3.52 -0.08
C LYS A 197 2.46 -2.63 -0.52
N TRP A 198 2.63 -1.31 -0.46
CA TRP A 198 1.66 -0.34 -0.96
C TRP A 198 1.89 0.05 -2.43
N GLU A 199 2.83 -0.59 -3.12
CA GLU A 199 3.19 -0.30 -4.52
C GLU A 199 3.58 1.17 -4.74
N LEU A 200 4.19 1.80 -3.73
CA LEU A 200 4.66 3.18 -3.79
C LEU A 200 6.10 3.27 -4.31
N ILE A 201 6.88 2.21 -4.10
CA ILE A 201 8.25 2.03 -4.60
C ILE A 201 8.49 0.57 -4.94
N ASP A 202 9.46 0.33 -5.83
CA ASP A 202 9.80 -1.03 -6.26
C ASP A 202 10.92 -1.66 -5.42
N ARG A 203 11.78 -0.83 -4.82
CA ARG A 203 13.00 -1.28 -4.13
C ARG A 203 13.19 -0.56 -2.81
N ASN A 204 13.64 -1.29 -1.80
CA ASN A 204 13.93 -0.72 -0.50
C ASN A 204 15.38 -0.20 -0.48
N PRO A 205 15.61 1.12 -0.27
CA PRO A 205 16.94 1.72 -0.27
C PRO A 205 17.82 1.30 0.93
N THR A 206 17.27 0.64 1.95
CA THR A 206 18.02 0.21 3.15
C THR A 206 18.66 -1.18 3.04
N LEU A 207 18.32 -1.96 2.01
CA LEU A 207 18.59 -3.41 1.97
C LEU A 207 20.08 -3.79 1.99
N ARG A 208 20.96 -2.93 1.48
CA ARG A 208 22.39 -3.21 1.31
C ARG A 208 23.29 -2.56 2.37
N ILE A 209 22.70 -1.93 3.38
CA ILE A 209 23.45 -1.32 4.47
C ILE A 209 23.62 -2.35 5.58
N ASP A 210 24.87 -2.70 5.87
CA ASP A 210 25.19 -3.68 6.91
C ASP A 210 25.05 -3.06 8.30
N LYS A 211 24.46 -3.83 9.21
CA LYS A 211 24.32 -3.44 10.62
C LYS A 211 25.64 -3.62 11.35
N HIS A 212 25.89 -2.76 12.33
CA HIS A 212 27.02 -2.92 13.24
C HIS A 212 26.89 -4.22 14.04
N LYS A 213 28.00 -4.93 14.21
CA LYS A 213 28.07 -6.08 15.12
C LYS A 213 27.89 -5.57 16.54
N MET A 214 26.83 -6.03 17.20
CA MET A 214 26.60 -5.73 18.60
C MET A 214 27.23 -6.82 19.46
N GLN A 215 28.07 -6.43 20.41
CA GLN A 215 28.45 -7.32 21.49
C GLN A 215 27.29 -7.40 22.47
N ALA A 216 26.87 -8.62 22.79
CA ALA A 216 25.92 -8.83 23.88
C ALA A 216 26.58 -8.34 25.17
N ARG A 217 25.94 -7.41 25.88
CA ARG A 217 26.42 -7.02 27.20
C ARG A 217 26.17 -8.19 28.14
N GLU A 218 27.21 -8.89 28.54
CA GLU A 218 27.14 -9.81 29.67
C GLU A 218 27.13 -9.00 30.96
N ARG A 219 25.93 -8.55 31.37
CA ARG A 219 25.72 -8.03 32.72
C ARG A 219 24.90 -9.04 33.51
N ARG A 220 25.58 -9.75 34.40
CA ARG A 220 24.99 -10.57 35.46
C ARG A 220 25.51 -10.06 36.79
N LEU A 221 24.70 -10.14 37.84
CA LEU A 221 25.18 -9.91 39.18
C LEU A 221 26.15 -11.03 39.53
N SER A 222 27.37 -10.69 39.95
CA SER A 222 28.31 -11.68 40.47
C SER A 222 27.76 -12.29 41.76
N TYR A 223 27.69 -13.62 41.82
CA TYR A 223 27.18 -14.35 42.98
C TYR A 223 28.01 -14.08 44.24
N ASP A 224 29.34 -13.99 44.07
CA ASP A 224 30.26 -13.96 45.20
C ASP A 224 30.35 -12.58 45.88
N ASP A 225 30.10 -11.50 45.15
CA ASP A 225 30.32 -10.13 45.66
C ASP A 225 29.08 -9.23 45.55
N GLU A 226 28.54 -9.07 44.34
CA GLU A 226 27.46 -8.11 44.09
C GLU A 226 26.11 -8.57 44.67
N MET A 227 25.83 -9.87 44.63
CA MET A 227 24.59 -10.43 45.16
C MET A 227 24.45 -10.21 46.67
N THR A 228 25.52 -10.50 47.42
CA THR A 228 25.53 -10.29 48.88
C THR A 228 25.35 -8.83 49.24
N LYS A 229 26.08 -7.92 48.57
CA LYS A 229 25.94 -6.47 48.75
C LYS A 229 24.54 -5.98 48.40
N PHE A 230 23.97 -6.48 47.30
CA PHE A 230 22.62 -6.14 46.87
C PHE A 230 21.56 -6.55 47.88
N LEU A 231 21.62 -7.79 48.40
CA LEU A 231 20.69 -8.27 49.42
C LEU A 231 20.81 -7.48 50.73
N GLN A 232 22.01 -7.13 51.16
CA GLN A 232 22.21 -6.31 52.37
C GLN A 232 21.58 -4.93 52.25
N VAL A 233 21.68 -4.30 51.07
CA VAL A 233 21.02 -3.01 50.80
C VAL A 233 19.50 -3.18 50.80
N LEU A 234 18.98 -4.21 50.13
CA LEU A 234 17.54 -4.50 50.11
C LEU A 234 16.96 -4.76 51.51
N CYS A 235 17.69 -5.42 52.40
CA CYS A 235 17.24 -5.64 53.78
C CYS A 235 17.07 -4.34 54.58
N ARG A 236 17.81 -3.29 54.21
CA ARG A 236 17.78 -1.96 54.84
C ARG A 236 16.84 -0.98 54.13
N GLU A 237 16.22 -1.41 53.03
CA GLU A 237 15.30 -0.59 52.25
C GLU A 237 14.07 -0.23 53.08
N ALA A 238 13.76 1.07 53.17
CA ALA A 238 12.66 1.56 53.98
C ALA A 238 11.29 1.19 53.37
N SER A 239 11.23 1.09 52.04
CA SER A 239 10.02 0.69 51.33
C SER A 239 9.91 -0.82 51.23
N VAL A 240 9.02 -1.39 52.04
CA VAL A 240 8.64 -2.81 52.01
C VAL A 240 8.23 -3.25 50.59
N LEU A 241 7.50 -2.40 49.85
CA LEU A 241 7.07 -2.70 48.49
C LEU A 241 8.23 -2.82 47.51
N ILE A 242 9.23 -1.93 47.60
CA ILE A 242 10.41 -1.99 46.71
C ILE A 242 11.24 -3.23 47.03
N ARG A 243 11.43 -3.52 48.33
CA ARG A 243 12.15 -4.71 48.79
C ARG A 243 11.49 -5.98 48.27
N ASP A 244 10.19 -6.14 48.52
CA ASP A 244 9.46 -7.36 48.17
C ASP A 244 9.36 -7.52 46.64
N PHE A 245 9.18 -6.41 45.90
CA PHE A 245 9.27 -6.40 44.43
C PHE A 245 10.63 -6.90 43.92
N ALA A 246 11.73 -6.37 44.46
CA ALA A 246 13.07 -6.72 44.03
C ALA A 246 13.40 -8.18 44.33
N LEU A 247 13.00 -8.67 45.51
CA LEU A 247 13.12 -10.08 45.88
C LEU A 247 12.29 -10.97 44.95
N LEU A 248 11.03 -10.62 44.68
CA LEU A 248 10.16 -11.38 43.80
C LEU A 248 10.71 -11.45 42.37
N ALA A 249 11.22 -10.33 41.85
CA ALA A 249 11.88 -10.28 40.55
C ALA A 249 13.15 -11.14 40.51
N LEU A 250 13.93 -11.16 41.59
CA LEU A 250 15.14 -11.97 41.72
C LEU A 250 14.83 -13.47 41.78
N TYR A 251 13.85 -13.88 42.58
CA TYR A 251 13.49 -15.29 42.77
C TYR A 251 12.79 -15.89 41.55
N ILE A 252 11.90 -15.14 40.89
CA ILE A 252 11.13 -15.64 39.75
C ILE A 252 11.94 -15.49 38.44
N GLY A 253 12.87 -14.55 38.36
CA GLY A 253 13.58 -14.23 37.13
C GLY A 253 12.68 -13.65 36.03
N ALA A 254 11.51 -13.12 36.41
CA ALA A 254 10.54 -12.53 35.50
C ALA A 254 10.93 -11.10 35.09
N ARG A 255 10.39 -10.63 33.95
CA ARG A 255 10.56 -9.24 33.51
C ARG A 255 9.90 -8.29 34.51
N LYS A 256 10.50 -7.10 34.71
CA LYS A 256 9.97 -6.04 35.58
C LYS A 256 8.46 -5.80 35.37
N SER A 257 8.02 -5.62 34.12
CA SER A 257 6.61 -5.41 33.79
C SER A 257 5.73 -6.56 34.25
N ASN A 258 6.17 -7.80 34.02
CA ASN A 258 5.41 -8.98 34.40
C ASN A 258 5.25 -9.10 35.91
N VAL A 259 6.27 -8.72 36.70
CA VAL A 259 6.20 -8.70 38.17
C VAL A 259 5.23 -7.62 38.65
N LEU A 260 5.21 -6.44 38.02
CA LEU A 260 4.30 -5.35 38.35
C LEU A 260 2.84 -5.64 37.95
N GLU A 261 2.62 -6.48 36.94
CA GLU A 261 1.31 -6.90 36.45
C GLU A 261 0.79 -8.18 37.15
N MET A 262 1.49 -8.69 38.16
CA MET A 262 1.03 -9.87 38.91
C MET A 262 -0.19 -9.54 39.75
N GLU A 263 -1.23 -10.37 39.62
CA GLU A 263 -2.44 -10.31 40.42
C GLU A 263 -2.59 -11.62 41.21
N TRP A 264 -3.09 -11.50 42.44
CA TRP A 264 -3.46 -12.67 43.24
C TRP A 264 -4.79 -13.24 42.75
N ASP A 265 -4.81 -14.50 42.31
CA ASP A 265 -6.07 -15.23 42.09
C ASP A 265 -6.53 -15.84 43.41
N ASN A 266 -7.52 -15.19 44.04
CA ASN A 266 -8.09 -15.60 45.34
C ASN A 266 -8.70 -17.02 45.36
N ARG A 267 -8.79 -17.72 44.21
CA ARG A 267 -9.33 -19.09 44.12
C ARG A 267 -8.29 -20.18 44.34
N HIS A 268 -6.99 -19.86 44.26
CA HIS A 268 -5.89 -20.81 44.49
C HIS A 268 -4.79 -20.16 45.34
N LEU A 269 -5.01 -20.09 46.65
CA LEU A 269 -4.05 -19.59 47.65
C LEU A 269 -2.69 -20.34 47.68
N SER A 270 -2.51 -21.39 46.89
CA SER A 270 -1.27 -22.19 46.80
C SER A 270 -0.53 -22.06 45.46
N LYS A 271 -1.03 -21.26 44.49
CA LYS A 271 -0.39 -21.12 43.17
C LYS A 271 -0.41 -19.68 42.69
N LEU A 272 0.78 -19.10 42.45
CA LEU A 272 0.96 -17.87 41.68
C LEU A 272 0.53 -18.13 40.22
N VAL A 273 -0.76 -17.96 39.91
CA VAL A 273 -1.31 -18.20 38.56
C VAL A 273 -1.71 -16.87 37.94
N LYS A 274 -0.72 -16.21 37.33
CA LYS A 274 -0.82 -15.49 36.05
C LYS A 274 0.56 -14.89 35.73
N VAL A 275 1.44 -15.70 35.15
CA VAL A 275 2.46 -15.13 34.26
C VAL A 275 1.71 -14.87 32.96
N VAL A 276 1.32 -13.62 32.71
CA VAL A 276 0.71 -13.23 31.44
C VAL A 276 1.63 -13.70 30.32
N GLN A 277 1.17 -14.70 29.57
CA GLN A 277 1.85 -15.15 28.38
C GLN A 277 1.80 -14.03 27.34
N ASN A 278 3.00 -13.64 26.89
CA ASN A 278 3.33 -13.10 25.57
C ASN A 278 2.92 -11.66 25.21
N TYR A 279 3.97 -10.83 25.05
CA TYR A 279 4.04 -9.87 23.93
C TYR A 279 5.37 -9.93 23.14
N LYS A 280 6.34 -10.80 23.45
CA LYS A 280 7.65 -10.79 22.76
C LYS A 280 8.32 -12.12 22.40
N CYS A 281 7.71 -13.29 22.64
CA CYS A 281 8.29 -14.56 22.16
C CYS A 281 7.22 -15.64 22.02
N GLN A 282 6.64 -15.78 20.83
CA GLN A 282 6.25 -17.11 20.36
C GLN A 282 7.53 -17.74 19.81
N ARG A 283 8.16 -18.63 20.59
CA ARG A 283 9.09 -19.60 20.02
C ARG A 283 8.23 -20.67 19.35
N SER A 284 8.29 -20.73 18.03
CA SER A 284 7.85 -21.89 17.26
C SER A 284 8.73 -23.07 17.65
N ASN A 285 8.10 -24.14 18.13
CA ASN A 285 8.64 -25.49 18.02
C ASN A 285 8.43 -26.00 16.60
#